data_AF-A0A1A6HIK4-F1
#
_entry.id   AF-A0A1A6HIK4-F1
#
_cell.length_a   1.000
_cell.length_b   1.000
_cell.length_c   1.000
_cell.angle_alpha   90.00
_cell.angle_beta   90.00
_cell.angle_gamma   90.00
#
_symmetry.space_group_name_H-M   'P 1'
#
loop_
_entity.id
_entity.type
_entity.pdbx_description
1 polymer ?
#
loop_
_entity_poly.entity_id
_entity_poly.type
_entity_poly.pdbx_seq_one_letter_code
_entity_poly.pdbx_strand_id
1 'polypeptide(L)'
;ALEKQKEHITCLRNERDVLREELADLQETVKTAEKHGLVIIPDSTPNGDVNHDEPVVGAITAVSQEAAQVLESAGEGPLDVRLRKLAGEKEELLSQLEEERQKCSRNDSTSGDLAGLQNGSDLQFIEMQRDANRQISEYKFKLSKAEQDITTLEQSISRLEGQVLRYKTAAENAEKIEDELKAEKRKLQRELRTALDKIEEMEMTNSHLAKRLEKMKANRTALLAQQ
;
A
#
# COMPACT_ATOMS: atom_id res chain seq x y z
N ALA A 1 2.84 -24.21 35.08
CA ALA A 1 2.77 -23.87 33.63
C ALA A 1 1.49 -24.41 33.00
N LEU A 2 1.21 -25.71 33.13
CA LEU A 2 -0.03 -26.33 32.60
C LEU A 2 -1.32 -25.78 33.24
N GLU A 3 -1.32 -25.50 34.56
CA GLU A 3 -2.46 -24.91 35.29
C GLU A 3 -2.94 -23.60 34.66
N LYS A 4 -2.01 -22.65 34.42
CA LYS A 4 -2.32 -21.34 33.82
C LYS A 4 -2.87 -21.44 32.39
N GLN A 5 -2.41 -22.43 31.63
CA GLN A 5 -2.91 -22.66 30.27
C GLN A 5 -4.35 -23.21 30.29
N LYS A 6 -4.68 -24.07 31.27
CA LYS A 6 -6.06 -24.55 31.49
C LYS A 6 -7.01 -23.43 31.90
N GLU A 7 -6.56 -22.53 32.77
CA GLU A 7 -7.35 -21.35 33.18
C GLU A 7 -7.66 -20.43 31.98
N HIS A 8 -6.66 -20.15 31.14
CA HIS A 8 -6.85 -19.30 29.96
C HIS A 8 -7.82 -19.92 28.93
N ILE A 9 -7.71 -21.23 28.68
CA ILE A 9 -8.64 -21.95 27.79
C ILE A 9 -10.07 -21.93 28.34
N THR A 10 -10.23 -22.01 29.66
CA THR A 10 -11.54 -21.93 30.31
C THR A 10 -12.17 -20.55 30.10
N CYS A 11 -11.38 -19.48 30.24
CA CYS A 11 -11.86 -18.11 30.04
C CYS A 11 -12.37 -17.86 28.61
N LEU A 12 -11.60 -18.28 27.59
CA LEU A 12 -11.99 -18.14 26.18
C LEU A 12 -13.25 -18.95 25.82
N ARG A 13 -13.46 -20.10 26.46
CA ARG A 13 -14.69 -20.90 26.24
C ARG A 13 -15.92 -20.17 26.77
N ASN A 14 -15.82 -19.56 27.94
CA ASN A 14 -16.93 -18.81 28.53
C ASN A 14 -17.35 -17.62 27.66
N GLU A 15 -16.40 -16.84 27.15
CA GLU A 15 -16.70 -15.69 26.27
C GLU A 15 -17.40 -16.12 24.98
N ARG A 16 -16.94 -17.20 24.36
CA ARG A 16 -17.59 -17.77 23.15
C ARG A 16 -19.02 -18.19 23.43
N ASP A 17 -19.28 -18.76 24.61
CA ASP A 17 -20.60 -19.26 24.95
C ASP A 17 -21.58 -18.10 25.19
N VAL A 18 -21.14 -17.01 25.84
CA VAL A 18 -21.93 -15.78 25.98
C VAL A 18 -22.28 -15.17 24.61
N LEU A 19 -21.31 -15.03 23.71
CA LEU A 19 -21.56 -14.46 22.37
C LEU A 19 -22.54 -15.29 21.53
N ARG A 20 -22.63 -16.60 21.77
CA ARG A 20 -23.60 -17.47 21.08
C ARG A 20 -25.02 -17.30 21.61
N GLU A 21 -25.18 -17.04 22.89
CA GLU A 21 -26.47 -16.77 23.52
C GLU A 21 -27.06 -15.45 23.01
N GLU A 22 -26.25 -14.38 23.01
CA GLU A 22 -26.66 -13.06 22.48
C GLU A 22 -27.13 -13.13 21.00
N LEU A 23 -26.46 -13.94 20.18
CA LEU A 23 -26.87 -14.15 18.78
C LEU A 23 -28.19 -14.91 18.65
N ALA A 24 -28.49 -15.82 19.57
CA ALA A 24 -29.74 -16.59 19.55
C ALA A 24 -30.94 -15.69 19.88
N ASP A 25 -30.80 -14.83 20.89
CA ASP A 25 -31.84 -13.87 21.29
C ASP A 25 -32.21 -12.91 20.16
N LEU A 26 -31.20 -12.36 19.47
CA LEU A 26 -31.39 -11.51 18.29
C LEU A 26 -32.18 -12.23 17.17
N GLN A 27 -31.89 -13.51 16.91
CA GLN A 27 -32.62 -14.28 15.91
C GLN A 27 -34.08 -14.57 16.30
N GLU A 28 -34.38 -14.69 17.59
CA GLU A 28 -35.75 -14.88 18.08
C GLU A 28 -36.60 -13.60 17.92
N THR A 29 -36.01 -12.43 18.17
CA THR A 29 -36.71 -11.14 17.95
C THR A 29 -37.10 -10.92 16.48
N VAL A 30 -36.24 -11.30 15.53
CA VAL A 30 -36.56 -11.20 14.10
C VAL A 30 -37.71 -12.14 13.72
N LYS A 31 -37.70 -13.38 14.22
CA LYS A 31 -38.78 -14.36 13.96
C LYS A 31 -40.12 -13.97 14.57
N THR A 32 -40.13 -13.25 15.69
CA THR A 32 -41.38 -12.79 16.31
C THR A 32 -41.99 -11.60 15.56
N ALA A 33 -41.18 -10.75 14.95
CA ALA A 33 -41.63 -9.68 14.04
C ALA A 33 -42.28 -10.23 12.76
N GLU A 34 -41.73 -11.32 12.19
CA GLU A 34 -42.32 -11.97 11.01
C GLU A 34 -43.62 -12.75 11.30
N LYS A 35 -43.83 -13.18 12.56
CA LYS A 35 -44.99 -13.98 12.99
C LYS A 35 -46.26 -13.19 13.32
N HIS A 36 -46.23 -11.85 13.27
CA HIS A 36 -47.41 -11.01 13.52
C HIS A 36 -47.91 -10.29 12.26
N GLY A 37 -47.95 -11.01 11.13
CA GLY A 37 -48.68 -10.59 9.94
C GLY A 37 -49.92 -11.46 9.70
N LEU A 38 -51.13 -10.92 9.93
CA LEU A 38 -52.41 -11.48 9.48
C LEU A 38 -53.49 -10.39 9.36
N VAL A 39 -54.21 -10.38 8.22
CA VAL A 39 -55.46 -9.65 7.92
C VAL A 39 -56.52 -10.71 7.52
N ILE A 40 -57.76 -10.58 8.01
CA ILE A 40 -58.90 -11.43 7.65
C ILE A 40 -59.99 -10.56 7.01
N ILE A 41 -60.45 -10.92 5.81
CA ILE A 41 -61.76 -10.54 5.27
C ILE A 41 -62.46 -11.83 4.80
N PRO A 42 -63.55 -12.29 5.46
CA PRO A 42 -64.39 -13.35 4.93
C PRO A 42 -65.53 -12.75 4.11
N ASP A 43 -65.46 -13.07 2.82
CA ASP A 43 -66.52 -13.25 1.83
C ASP A 43 -67.43 -12.08 1.44
N SER A 44 -67.46 -11.84 0.13
CA SER A 44 -68.71 -11.61 -0.57
C SER A 44 -68.78 -12.61 -1.72
N THR A 45 -69.69 -13.59 -1.60
CA THR A 45 -70.17 -14.30 -2.79
C THR A 45 -70.92 -13.31 -3.68
N PRO A 46 -70.71 -13.36 -5.00
CA PRO A 46 -71.25 -12.37 -5.92
C PRO A 46 -72.67 -12.76 -6.31
N ASN A 47 -73.59 -11.79 -6.33
CA ASN A 47 -74.60 -11.60 -7.38
C ASN A 47 -75.64 -10.53 -7.00
N GLY A 48 -75.95 -9.66 -7.95
CA GLY A 48 -77.28 -9.03 -8.06
C GLY A 48 -77.31 -7.51 -7.92
N ASP A 49 -77.33 -6.85 -9.08
CA ASP A 49 -78.17 -5.69 -9.44
C ASP A 49 -78.31 -4.53 -8.44
N VAL A 50 -77.68 -3.40 -8.77
CA VAL A 50 -77.83 -2.13 -8.07
C VAL A 50 -79.02 -1.38 -8.66
N ASN A 51 -80.11 -1.27 -7.90
CA ASN A 51 -81.10 -0.23 -8.11
C ASN A 51 -81.36 0.56 -6.81
N HIS A 52 -80.81 1.78 -6.84
CA HIS A 52 -81.33 3.06 -6.36
C HIS A 52 -81.60 3.33 -4.86
N ASP A 53 -80.97 4.44 -4.47
CA ASP A 53 -81.49 5.57 -3.69
C ASP A 53 -81.20 5.68 -2.18
N GLU A 54 -80.69 6.88 -1.88
CA GLU A 54 -80.49 7.59 -0.62
C GLU A 54 -79.23 7.35 0.23
N PRO A 55 -78.55 8.44 0.66
CA PRO A 55 -77.32 8.36 1.44
C PRO A 55 -77.68 8.07 2.89
N VAL A 56 -77.50 6.83 3.33
CA VAL A 56 -77.44 6.53 4.75
C VAL A 56 -76.14 7.12 5.30
N VAL A 57 -76.25 8.32 5.85
CA VAL A 57 -75.23 8.96 6.68
C VAL A 57 -74.84 7.97 7.78
N GLY A 58 -73.58 7.55 7.79
CA GLY A 58 -73.03 6.66 8.81
C GLY A 58 -72.86 5.19 8.40
N ALA A 59 -72.93 4.85 7.11
CA ALA A 59 -72.49 3.54 6.63
C ALA A 59 -70.96 3.40 6.78
N ILE A 60 -70.49 2.63 7.77
CA ILE A 60 -69.07 2.31 7.95
C ILE A 60 -68.66 1.42 6.78
N THR A 61 -68.01 2.01 5.78
CA THR A 61 -67.47 1.27 4.65
C THR A 61 -66.05 0.84 5.00
N ALA A 62 -65.82 -0.46 5.13
CA ALA A 62 -64.48 -0.98 5.35
C ALA A 62 -63.65 -0.81 4.08
N VAL A 63 -62.48 -0.19 4.22
CA VAL A 63 -61.47 -0.04 3.18
C VAL A 63 -60.32 -1.00 3.44
N SER A 64 -59.59 -1.41 2.40
CA SER A 64 -58.36 -2.19 2.60
C SER A 64 -57.32 -1.39 3.39
N GLN A 65 -56.34 -2.06 4.01
CA GLN A 65 -55.29 -1.36 4.76
C GLN A 65 -54.52 -0.38 3.86
N GLU A 66 -54.30 -0.74 2.60
CA GLU A 66 -53.64 0.12 1.61
C GLU A 66 -54.51 1.34 1.29
N ALA A 67 -55.82 1.15 1.10
CA ALA A 67 -56.74 2.26 0.86
C ALA A 67 -56.87 3.17 2.09
N ALA A 68 -56.86 2.60 3.31
CA ALA A 68 -56.81 3.37 4.55
C ALA A 68 -55.54 4.20 4.66
N GLN A 69 -54.38 3.62 4.33
CA GLN A 69 -53.09 4.29 4.37
C GLN A 69 -53.01 5.43 3.33
N VAL A 70 -53.53 5.22 2.12
CA VAL A 70 -53.62 6.27 1.09
C VAL A 70 -54.55 7.40 1.53
N LEU A 71 -55.68 7.07 2.15
CA LEU A 71 -56.55 8.08 2.75
C LEU A 71 -55.82 8.81 3.90
N GLU A 72 -55.05 8.12 4.75
CA GLU A 72 -54.18 8.70 5.80
C GLU A 72 -53.20 9.71 5.23
N SER A 73 -52.55 9.41 4.11
CA SER A 73 -51.67 10.37 3.45
C SER A 73 -52.39 11.62 2.92
N ALA A 74 -53.69 11.54 2.60
CA ALA A 74 -54.50 12.68 2.16
C ALA A 74 -54.89 13.65 3.30
N GLY A 75 -54.47 13.35 4.54
CA GLY A 75 -54.70 14.16 5.74
C GLY A 75 -56.02 13.86 6.47
N GLU A 76 -56.28 14.62 7.54
CA GLU A 76 -57.46 14.48 8.40
C GLU A 76 -58.72 15.13 7.80
N GLY A 77 -59.89 14.52 8.04
CA GLY A 77 -61.19 15.02 7.60
C GLY A 77 -62.16 13.90 7.21
N PRO A 78 -63.44 14.22 6.94
CA PRO A 78 -64.38 13.23 6.43
C PRO A 78 -63.94 12.70 5.05
N LEU A 79 -64.42 11.50 4.70
CA LEU A 79 -63.95 10.73 3.54
C LEU A 79 -64.06 11.50 2.22
N ASP A 80 -65.13 12.27 2.05
CA ASP A 80 -65.38 13.13 0.89
C ASP A 80 -64.31 14.21 0.69
N VAL A 81 -63.78 14.79 1.78
CA VAL A 81 -62.69 15.77 1.74
C VAL A 81 -61.38 15.10 1.34
N ARG A 82 -61.09 13.92 1.90
CA ARG A 82 -59.85 13.16 1.60
C ARG A 82 -59.84 12.66 0.16
N LEU A 83 -60.97 12.16 -0.34
CA LEU A 83 -61.13 11.75 -1.73
C LEU A 83 -60.98 12.94 -2.71
N ARG A 84 -61.51 14.11 -2.36
CA ARG A 84 -61.34 15.33 -3.18
C ARG A 84 -59.88 15.77 -3.26
N LYS A 85 -59.14 15.71 -2.14
CA LYS A 85 -57.70 16.01 -2.13
C LYS A 85 -56.91 15.05 -3.02
N LEU A 86 -57.15 13.74 -2.87
CA LEU A 86 -56.52 12.72 -3.74
C LEU A 86 -56.88 12.91 -5.21
N ALA A 87 -58.12 13.31 -5.52
CA ALA A 87 -58.52 13.62 -6.89
C ALA A 87 -57.78 14.85 -7.43
N GLY A 88 -57.57 15.89 -6.61
CA GLY A 88 -56.79 17.07 -6.95
C GLY A 88 -55.32 16.76 -7.19
N GLU A 89 -54.69 15.97 -6.30
CA GLU A 89 -53.31 15.52 -6.48
C GLU A 89 -53.15 14.67 -7.74
N LYS A 90 -54.12 13.81 -8.04
CA LYS A 90 -54.15 13.04 -9.29
C LYS A 90 -54.24 13.96 -10.51
N GLU A 91 -55.08 14.99 -10.47
CA GLU A 91 -55.21 15.96 -11.56
C GLU A 91 -53.92 16.77 -11.74
N GLU A 92 -53.27 17.17 -10.65
CA GLU A 92 -51.98 17.86 -10.67
C GLU A 92 -50.87 16.97 -11.24
N LEU A 93 -50.78 15.71 -10.81
CA LEU A 93 -49.83 14.73 -11.36
C LEU A 93 -50.11 14.43 -12.84
N LEU A 94 -51.37 14.35 -13.25
CA LEU A 94 -51.75 14.22 -14.66
C LEU A 94 -51.31 15.44 -15.46
N SER A 95 -51.51 16.66 -14.93
CA SER A 95 -51.04 17.90 -15.55
C SER A 95 -49.51 17.93 -15.66
N GLN A 96 -48.78 17.50 -14.64
CA GLN A 96 -47.32 17.38 -14.69
C GLN A 96 -46.87 16.35 -15.74
N LEU A 97 -47.59 15.23 -15.85
CA LEU A 97 -47.28 14.18 -16.83
C LEU A 97 -47.61 14.62 -18.27
N GLU A 98 -48.65 15.43 -18.47
CA GLU A 98 -48.95 16.10 -19.74
C GLU A 98 -47.90 17.16 -20.09
N GLU A 99 -47.46 17.97 -19.12
CA GLU A 99 -46.38 18.95 -19.30
C GLU A 99 -45.06 18.26 -19.67
N GLU A 100 -44.69 17.17 -18.98
CA GLU A 100 -43.50 16.38 -19.28
C GLU A 100 -43.61 15.67 -20.64
N ARG A 101 -44.80 15.18 -21.02
CA ARG A 101 -45.03 14.66 -22.38
C ARG A 101 -44.87 15.75 -23.43
N GLN A 102 -45.34 16.97 -23.16
CA GLN A 102 -45.20 18.10 -24.06
C GLN A 102 -43.74 18.57 -24.15
N LYS A 103 -42.97 18.57 -23.05
CA LYS A 103 -41.52 18.80 -23.04
C LYS A 103 -40.77 17.71 -23.81
N CYS A 104 -41.09 16.44 -23.62
CA CYS A 104 -40.52 15.34 -24.41
C CYS A 104 -40.86 15.47 -25.90
N SER A 105 -42.09 15.83 -26.26
CA SER A 105 -42.48 16.08 -27.66
C SER A 105 -41.78 17.30 -28.27
N ARG A 106 -41.52 18.34 -27.47
CA ARG A 106 -40.77 19.53 -27.88
C ARG A 106 -39.27 19.23 -28.05
N ASN A 107 -38.72 18.36 -27.21
CA ASN A 107 -37.38 17.82 -27.36
C ASN A 107 -37.28 16.93 -28.61
N ASP A 108 -38.30 16.12 -28.91
CA ASP A 108 -38.32 15.22 -30.07
C ASP A 108 -38.45 15.99 -31.41
N SER A 109 -39.15 17.13 -31.41
CA SER A 109 -39.20 18.04 -32.57
C SER A 109 -37.94 18.89 -32.76
N THR A 110 -37.09 19.04 -31.72
CA THR A 110 -35.72 19.55 -31.84
C THR A 110 -34.66 18.46 -32.07
N SER A 111 -34.97 17.18 -31.79
CA SER A 111 -34.08 16.05 -32.03
C SER A 111 -33.80 15.77 -33.51
N GLY A 112 -34.67 16.24 -34.41
CA GLY A 112 -34.40 16.22 -35.85
C GLY A 112 -33.20 17.08 -36.28
N ASP A 113 -32.89 18.14 -35.51
CA ASP A 113 -31.76 19.06 -35.76
C ASP A 113 -30.57 18.80 -34.81
N LEU A 114 -30.79 18.03 -33.74
CA LEU A 114 -29.74 17.62 -32.80
C LEU A 114 -28.92 16.41 -33.29
N ALA A 115 -29.42 15.63 -34.25
CA ALA A 115 -28.70 14.48 -34.80
C ALA A 115 -27.39 14.87 -35.51
N GLY A 116 -27.29 16.10 -36.03
CA GLY A 116 -26.04 16.66 -36.58
C GLY A 116 -25.04 17.14 -35.52
N LEU A 117 -25.52 17.60 -34.37
CA LEU A 117 -24.69 18.15 -33.29
C LEU A 117 -24.22 17.08 -32.30
N GLN A 118 -25.04 16.05 -32.05
CA GLN A 118 -24.70 14.94 -31.16
C GLN A 118 -23.56 14.06 -31.72
N ASN A 119 -23.50 13.91 -33.04
CA ASN A 119 -22.36 13.29 -33.72
C ASN A 119 -21.05 14.10 -33.54
N GLY A 120 -21.13 15.42 -33.39
CA GLY A 120 -19.96 16.27 -33.15
C GLY A 120 -19.42 16.16 -31.71
N SER A 121 -20.30 16.08 -30.71
CA SER A 121 -19.91 15.87 -29.31
C SER A 121 -19.39 14.46 -29.03
N ASP A 122 -19.98 13.43 -29.64
CA ASP A 122 -19.46 12.05 -29.57
C ASP A 122 -18.11 11.94 -30.27
N LEU A 123 -17.95 12.61 -31.41
CA LEU A 123 -16.66 12.66 -32.12
C LEU A 123 -15.56 13.31 -31.25
N GLN A 124 -15.88 14.41 -30.55
CA GLN A 124 -14.94 15.10 -29.68
C GLN A 124 -14.55 14.26 -28.45
N PHE A 125 -15.48 13.49 -27.90
CA PHE A 125 -15.21 12.51 -26.84
C PHE A 125 -14.32 11.36 -27.32
N ILE A 126 -14.57 10.84 -28.53
CA ILE A 126 -13.75 9.79 -29.16
C ILE A 126 -12.32 10.28 -29.42
N GLU A 127 -12.14 11.52 -29.89
CA GLU A 127 -10.83 12.13 -30.08
C GLU A 127 -10.08 12.27 -28.75
N MET A 128 -10.74 12.78 -27.71
CA MET A 128 -10.15 12.89 -26.37
C MET A 128 -9.75 11.52 -25.81
N GLN A 129 -10.57 10.49 -26.00
CA GLN A 129 -10.26 9.12 -25.61
C GLN A 129 -9.06 8.54 -26.38
N ARG A 130 -8.95 8.83 -27.69
CA ARG A 130 -7.79 8.44 -28.51
C ARG A 130 -6.52 9.13 -28.03
N ASP A 131 -6.57 10.42 -27.73
CA ASP A 131 -5.43 11.18 -27.22
C ASP A 131 -5.00 10.69 -25.83
N ALA A 132 -5.95 10.42 -24.94
CA ALA A 132 -5.69 9.79 -23.65
C ALA A 132 -5.01 8.43 -23.83
N ASN A 133 -5.52 7.58 -24.73
CA ASN A 133 -4.92 6.27 -25.03
C ASN A 133 -3.53 6.37 -25.65
N ARG A 134 -3.29 7.39 -26.50
CA ARG A 134 -1.96 7.69 -27.05
C ARG A 134 -1.00 8.08 -25.94
N GLN A 135 -1.38 9.01 -25.06
CA GLN A 135 -0.55 9.43 -23.93
C GLN A 135 -0.25 8.28 -22.98
N ILE A 136 -1.26 7.44 -22.67
CA ILE A 136 -1.07 6.21 -21.88
C ILE A 136 -0.01 5.31 -22.53
N SER A 137 -0.06 5.13 -23.84
CA SER A 137 0.90 4.31 -24.57
C SER A 137 2.32 4.91 -24.54
N GLU A 138 2.44 6.23 -24.72
CA GLU A 138 3.71 6.95 -24.61
C GLU A 138 4.32 6.82 -23.20
N TYR A 139 3.52 6.98 -22.14
CA TYR A 139 3.99 6.81 -20.77
C TYR A 139 4.34 5.36 -20.43
N LYS A 140 3.58 4.38 -20.92
CA LYS A 140 3.93 2.95 -20.79
C LYS A 140 5.28 2.65 -21.45
N PHE A 141 5.53 3.19 -22.64
CA PHE A 141 6.81 3.03 -23.31
C PHE A 141 7.97 3.67 -22.53
N LYS A 142 7.79 4.91 -22.05
CA LYS A 142 8.79 5.60 -21.21
C LYS A 142 9.07 4.85 -19.92
N LEU A 143 8.03 4.33 -19.26
CA LEU A 143 8.16 3.51 -18.05
C LEU A 143 8.98 2.26 -18.34
N SER A 144 8.62 1.49 -19.37
CA SER A 144 9.36 0.28 -19.76
C SER A 144 10.82 0.59 -20.11
N LYS A 145 11.08 1.73 -20.75
CA LYS A 145 12.44 2.16 -21.05
C LYS A 145 13.23 2.50 -19.78
N ALA A 146 12.62 3.23 -18.84
CA ALA A 146 13.22 3.55 -17.56
C ALA A 146 13.49 2.28 -16.72
N GLU A 147 12.60 1.30 -16.73
CA GLU A 147 12.79 0.00 -16.07
C GLU A 147 14.00 -0.76 -16.64
N GLN A 148 14.17 -0.77 -17.97
CA GLN A 148 15.36 -1.35 -18.61
C GLN A 148 16.65 -0.61 -18.24
N ASP A 149 16.60 0.72 -18.18
CA ASP A 149 17.77 1.52 -17.81
C ASP A 149 18.14 1.30 -16.33
N ILE A 150 17.16 1.18 -15.43
CA ILE A 150 17.37 0.82 -14.01
C ILE A 150 18.11 -0.53 -13.91
N THR A 151 17.60 -1.58 -14.57
CA THR A 151 18.26 -2.90 -14.51
C THR A 151 19.69 -2.88 -15.04
N THR A 152 19.96 -2.07 -16.06
CA THR A 152 21.32 -1.89 -16.60
C THR A 152 22.23 -1.17 -15.60
N LEU A 153 21.73 -0.11 -14.97
CA LEU A 153 22.48 0.64 -13.96
C LEU A 153 22.76 -0.20 -12.72
N GLU A 154 21.81 -1.01 -12.26
CA GLU A 154 21.98 -1.93 -11.12
C GLU A 154 23.09 -2.96 -11.36
N GLN A 155 23.20 -3.50 -12.58
CA GLN A 155 24.30 -4.39 -12.96
C GLN A 155 25.64 -3.65 -12.95
N SER A 156 25.67 -2.41 -13.44
CA SER A 156 26.89 -1.59 -13.42
C SER A 156 27.33 -1.27 -11.98
N ILE A 157 26.39 -0.93 -11.10
CA ILE A 157 26.63 -0.70 -9.66
C ILE A 157 27.22 -1.96 -9.03
N SER A 158 26.59 -3.12 -9.21
CA SER A 158 27.05 -4.40 -8.66
C SER A 158 28.50 -4.71 -9.07
N ARG A 159 28.85 -4.44 -10.34
CA ARG A 159 30.21 -4.62 -10.85
C ARG A 159 31.20 -3.64 -10.20
N LEU A 160 30.82 -2.37 -10.07
CA LEU A 160 31.66 -1.34 -9.46
C LEU A 160 31.88 -1.61 -7.96
N GLU A 161 30.86 -2.04 -7.24
CA GLU A 161 30.98 -2.45 -5.84
C GLU A 161 31.99 -3.60 -5.67
N GLY A 162 31.96 -4.60 -6.55
CA GLY A 162 32.95 -5.66 -6.59
C GLY A 162 34.38 -5.15 -6.85
N GLN A 163 34.54 -4.13 -7.70
CA GLN A 163 35.85 -3.51 -7.92
C GLN A 163 36.34 -2.74 -6.70
N VAL A 164 35.46 -1.96 -6.06
CA VAL A 164 35.78 -1.21 -4.84
C VAL A 164 36.22 -2.17 -3.73
N LEU A 165 35.52 -3.28 -3.54
CA LEU A 165 35.90 -4.31 -2.57
C LEU A 165 37.31 -4.85 -2.83
N ARG A 166 37.61 -5.21 -4.09
CA ARG A 166 38.94 -5.72 -4.47
C ARG A 166 40.04 -4.69 -4.23
N TYR A 167 39.82 -3.43 -4.60
CA TYR A 167 40.81 -2.38 -4.41
C TYR A 167 41.03 -2.05 -2.94
N LYS A 168 39.97 -2.08 -2.13
CA LYS A 168 40.07 -1.94 -0.68
C LYS A 168 40.96 -3.02 -0.08
N THR A 169 40.70 -4.29 -0.38
CA THR A 169 41.54 -5.41 0.12
C THR A 169 42.97 -5.32 -0.38
N ALA A 170 43.19 -4.90 -1.63
CA ALA A 170 44.55 -4.72 -2.16
C ALA A 170 45.30 -3.59 -1.43
N ALA A 171 44.63 -2.48 -1.13
CA ALA A 171 45.22 -1.36 -0.39
C ALA A 171 45.55 -1.74 1.05
N GLU A 172 44.63 -2.41 1.76
CA GLU A 172 44.86 -2.92 3.12
C GLU A 172 46.05 -3.88 3.18
N ASN A 173 46.19 -4.78 2.20
CA ASN A 173 47.34 -5.68 2.10
C ASN A 173 48.64 -4.93 1.80
N ALA A 174 48.59 -3.90 0.95
CA ALA A 174 49.77 -3.09 0.62
C ALA A 174 50.27 -2.30 1.84
N GLU A 175 49.35 -1.72 2.61
CA GLU A 175 49.67 -1.01 3.86
C GLU A 175 50.34 -1.94 4.87
N LYS A 176 49.80 -3.16 5.04
CA LYS A 176 50.42 -4.18 5.90
C LYS A 176 51.84 -4.53 5.48
N ILE A 177 52.07 -4.76 4.18
CA ILE A 177 53.41 -5.07 3.65
C ILE A 177 54.36 -3.88 3.84
N GLU A 178 53.88 -2.64 3.65
CA GLU A 178 54.69 -1.44 3.87
C GLU A 178 55.18 -1.34 5.33
N ASP A 179 54.30 -1.63 6.29
CA ASP A 179 54.64 -1.60 7.71
C ASP A 179 55.64 -2.70 8.09
N GLU A 180 55.49 -3.90 7.53
CA GLU A 180 56.46 -4.99 7.67
C GLU A 180 57.84 -4.58 7.13
N LEU A 181 57.90 -4.02 5.92
CA LEU A 181 59.14 -3.53 5.32
C LEU A 181 59.78 -2.39 6.11
N LYS A 182 58.97 -1.48 6.69
CA LYS A 182 59.49 -0.43 7.59
C LYS A 182 60.09 -1.03 8.85
N ALA A 183 59.48 -2.06 9.42
CA ALA A 183 60.00 -2.75 10.60
C ALA A 183 61.32 -3.47 10.29
N GLU A 184 61.38 -4.20 9.17
CA GLU A 184 62.61 -4.86 8.69
C GLU A 184 63.72 -3.87 8.40
N LYS A 185 63.43 -2.76 7.72
CA LYS A 185 64.41 -1.68 7.48
C LYS A 185 65.00 -1.17 8.79
N ARG A 186 64.17 -0.91 9.81
CA ARG A 186 64.65 -0.46 11.14
C ARG A 186 65.46 -1.53 11.86
N LYS A 187 65.15 -2.81 11.66
CA LYS A 187 65.93 -3.93 12.21
C LYS A 187 67.31 -3.99 11.55
N LEU A 188 67.36 -4.03 10.23
CA LEU A 188 68.61 -4.07 9.46
C LEU A 188 69.48 -2.84 9.70
N GLN A 189 68.90 -1.65 9.84
CA GLN A 189 69.66 -0.44 10.19
C GLN A 189 70.32 -0.53 11.57
N ARG A 190 69.65 -1.14 12.56
CA ARG A 190 70.24 -1.37 13.88
C ARG A 190 71.36 -2.41 13.80
N GLU A 191 71.13 -3.52 13.11
CA GLU A 191 72.13 -4.57 12.91
C GLU A 191 73.38 -4.03 12.19
N LEU A 192 73.19 -3.22 11.15
CA LEU A 192 74.27 -2.54 10.43
C LEU A 192 75.09 -1.64 11.37
N ARG A 193 74.44 -0.82 12.20
CA ARG A 193 75.14 0.03 13.17
C ARG A 193 75.95 -0.82 14.16
N THR A 194 75.35 -1.85 14.75
CA THR A 194 76.07 -2.75 15.66
C THR A 194 77.27 -3.43 14.99
N ALA A 195 77.14 -3.83 13.72
CA ALA A 195 78.24 -4.42 12.97
C ALA A 195 79.37 -3.42 12.70
N LEU A 196 79.04 -2.17 12.36
CA LEU A 196 80.02 -1.09 12.18
C LEU A 196 80.77 -0.79 13.48
N ASP A 197 80.05 -0.63 14.59
CA ASP A 197 80.65 -0.44 15.92
C ASP A 197 81.64 -1.58 16.24
N LYS A 198 81.28 -2.82 15.87
CA LYS A 198 82.18 -3.97 16.07
C LYS A 198 83.40 -3.95 15.16
N ILE A 199 83.26 -3.50 13.92
CA ILE A 199 84.40 -3.33 13.00
C ILE A 199 85.37 -2.30 13.57
N GLU A 200 84.88 -1.15 14.03
CA GLU A 200 85.72 -0.10 14.63
C GLU A 200 86.49 -0.62 15.85
N GLU A 201 85.85 -1.36 16.75
CA GLU A 201 86.53 -2.03 17.87
C GLU A 201 87.65 -2.97 17.42
N MET A 202 87.36 -3.79 16.41
CA MET A 202 88.32 -4.77 15.88
C MET A 202 89.48 -4.09 15.15
N GLU A 203 89.23 -3.00 14.42
CA GLU A 203 90.27 -2.20 13.77
C GLU A 203 91.20 -1.55 14.80
N MET A 204 90.65 -1.02 15.88
CA MET A 204 91.43 -0.45 16.99
C MET A 204 92.31 -1.52 17.66
N THR A 205 91.74 -2.68 18.00
CA THR A 205 92.52 -3.78 18.60
C THR A 205 93.60 -4.29 17.65
N ASN A 206 93.30 -4.44 16.36
CA ASN A 206 94.26 -4.84 15.35
C ASN A 206 95.40 -3.81 15.21
N SER A 207 95.09 -2.51 15.19
CA SER A 207 96.09 -1.44 15.18
C SER A 207 97.04 -1.52 16.39
N HIS A 208 96.52 -1.79 17.59
CA HIS A 208 97.35 -1.99 18.78
C HIS A 208 98.25 -3.22 18.68
N LEU A 209 97.72 -4.35 18.21
CA LEU A 209 98.47 -5.58 18.02
C LEU A 209 99.57 -5.41 16.97
N ALA A 210 99.26 -4.77 15.85
CA ALA A 210 100.22 -4.47 14.78
C ALA A 210 101.38 -3.62 15.33
N LYS A 211 101.09 -2.55 16.09
CA LYS A 211 102.13 -1.72 16.74
C LYS A 211 103.00 -2.52 17.70
N ARG A 212 102.42 -3.42 18.50
CA ARG A 212 103.18 -4.28 19.42
C ARG A 212 104.06 -5.27 18.68
N LEU A 213 103.56 -5.84 17.59
CA LEU A 213 104.30 -6.76 16.74
C LEU A 213 105.49 -6.08 16.06
N GLU A 214 105.31 -4.85 15.56
CA GLU A 214 106.41 -4.06 15.00
C GLU A 214 107.51 -3.74 16.04
N LYS A 215 107.13 -3.40 17.27
CA LYS A 215 108.10 -3.24 18.37
C LYS A 215 108.90 -4.52 18.63
N MET A 216 108.24 -5.68 18.68
CA MET A 216 108.90 -6.97 18.90
C MET A 216 109.85 -7.32 17.74
N LYS A 217 109.46 -7.05 16.49
CA LYS A 217 110.34 -7.20 15.32
C LYS A 217 111.57 -6.31 15.42
N ALA A 218 111.40 -5.03 15.74
CA ALA A 218 112.52 -4.09 15.90
C ALA A 218 113.50 -4.54 16.99
N ASN A 219 112.99 -4.98 18.15
CA ASN A 219 113.81 -5.51 19.24
C ASN A 219 114.59 -6.76 18.81
N ARG A 220 113.95 -7.68 18.08
CA ARG A 220 114.61 -8.88 17.54
C ARG A 220 115.74 -8.51 16.58
N THR A 221 115.49 -7.57 15.65
CA THR A 221 116.51 -7.11 14.71
C THR A 221 117.68 -6.44 15.43
N ALA A 222 117.42 -5.62 16.46
CA ALA A 222 118.45 -4.98 17.26
C ALA A 222 119.32 -6.00 18.02
N LEU A 223 118.71 -7.03 18.61
CA LEU A 223 119.42 -8.11 19.28
C LEU A 223 120.30 -8.92 18.31
N LEU A 224 119.80 -9.21 17.11
CA LEU A 224 120.56 -9.91 16.08
C LEU A 224 121.75 -9.08 15.56
N ALA A 225 121.63 -7.75 15.54
CA ALA A 225 122.73 -6.87 15.15
C ALA A 225 123.85 -6.75 16.20
N GLN A 226 123.61 -7.23 17.43
CA GLN A 226 124.58 -7.24 18.52
C GLN A 226 125.31 -8.59 18.70
N GLN A 227 124.94 -9.62 17.91
CA GLN A 227 125.60 -10.93 17.87
C GLN A 227 126.60 -10.99 16.71
#